data_AF-A0A377V399-F1
#
_entry.id   AF-A0A377V399-F1
#
_cell.length_a   1.000
_cell.length_b   1.000
_cell.length_c   1.000
_cell.angle_alpha   90.00
_cell.angle_beta   90.00
_cell.angle_gamma   90.00
#
_symmetry.space_group_name_H-M   'P 1'
#
loop_
_entity.id
_entity.type
_entity.pdbx_description
1 polymer ?
#
loop_
_entity_poly.entity_id
_entity_poly.type
_entity_poly.pdbx_seq_one_letter_code
_entity_poly.pdbx_strand_id
1 'polypeptide(L)'
;MLQRLRQISISSSLRGAFLTGALLTLIVSSVSLYSWHEQSSQIRYSLDEYFPRIHAAFLIEGNLNLVVDQLNEFLLAPNTTVRLQLRNQIIQHLDKIERLSQGLSPAERQQLGVILQDSRALLAELDRVLYNMFLVREKVGELAARIDWLHDDFTTELNSLVQDFTWQQGTLLDQIEARQGGCEAVSETRPGSAERTAAGLYPGSY
;
A
#
# COMPACT_ATOMS: atom_id res chain seq x y z
N MET A 1 -31.72 89.80 -55.12
CA MET A 1 -30.44 89.38 -54.46
C MET A 1 -30.60 88.91 -53.01
N LEU A 2 -31.55 89.42 -52.21
CA LEU A 2 -31.79 88.98 -50.81
C LEU A 2 -32.20 87.51 -50.64
N GLN A 3 -32.84 86.87 -51.62
CA GLN A 3 -33.23 85.46 -51.53
C GLN A 3 -32.06 84.46 -51.71
N ARG A 4 -31.02 84.80 -52.48
CA ARG A 4 -29.83 83.94 -52.65
C ARG A 4 -28.94 83.92 -51.40
N LEU A 5 -28.83 85.04 -50.70
CA LEU A 5 -28.09 85.13 -49.42
C LEU A 5 -28.77 84.27 -48.32
N ARG A 6 -30.11 84.18 -48.32
CA ARG A 6 -30.86 83.33 -47.39
C ARG A 6 -30.71 81.84 -47.67
N GLN A 7 -30.60 81.43 -48.94
CA GLN A 7 -30.33 80.04 -49.31
C GLN A 7 -28.89 79.60 -48.98
N ILE A 8 -27.90 80.49 -49.11
CA ILE A 8 -26.52 80.23 -48.70
C ILE A 8 -26.43 80.05 -47.18
N SER A 9 -27.17 80.84 -46.40
CA SER A 9 -27.26 80.72 -44.93
C SER A 9 -27.88 79.38 -44.49
N ILE A 10 -28.96 78.92 -45.14
CA ILE A 10 -29.62 77.66 -44.79
C ILE A 10 -28.75 76.45 -45.17
N SER A 11 -28.14 76.45 -46.36
CA SER A 11 -27.25 75.36 -46.80
C SER A 11 -25.97 75.30 -45.97
N SER A 12 -25.39 76.46 -45.62
CA SER A 12 -24.22 76.55 -44.74
C SER A 12 -24.53 76.08 -43.32
N SER A 13 -25.70 76.42 -42.79
CA SER A 13 -26.15 75.97 -41.46
C SER A 13 -26.40 74.46 -41.44
N LEU A 14 -27.05 73.91 -42.48
CA LEU A 14 -27.30 72.48 -42.62
C LEU A 14 -25.98 71.69 -42.76
N ARG A 15 -25.02 72.20 -43.54
CA ARG A 15 -23.67 71.62 -43.65
C ARG A 15 -22.90 71.72 -42.35
N GLY A 16 -23.03 72.83 -41.62
CA GLY A 16 -22.43 73.02 -40.30
C GLY A 16 -22.95 72.01 -39.29
N ALA A 17 -24.28 71.82 -39.22
CA ALA A 17 -24.92 70.83 -38.36
C ALA A 17 -24.52 69.39 -38.71
N PHE A 18 -24.37 69.08 -40.01
CA PHE A 18 -23.89 67.77 -40.46
C PHE A 18 -22.44 67.54 -40.06
N LEU A 19 -21.59 68.58 -40.16
CA LEU A 19 -20.18 68.51 -39.78
C LEU A 19 -20.01 68.33 -38.27
N THR A 20 -20.76 69.08 -37.45
CA THR A 20 -20.74 68.90 -35.99
C THR A 20 -21.32 67.56 -35.56
N GLY A 21 -22.38 67.09 -36.22
CA GLY A 21 -22.94 65.75 -35.99
C GLY A 21 -21.94 64.63 -36.32
N ALA A 22 -21.25 64.74 -37.45
CA ALA A 22 -20.20 63.80 -37.87
C ALA A 22 -19.00 63.80 -36.90
N LEU A 23 -18.60 64.98 -36.42
CA LEU A 23 -17.49 65.13 -35.48
C LEU A 23 -17.83 64.55 -34.10
N LEU A 24 -19.06 64.77 -33.62
CA LEU A 24 -19.58 64.15 -32.40
C LEU A 24 -19.63 62.62 -32.52
N THR A 25 -20.09 62.08 -33.65
CA THR A 25 -20.12 60.62 -33.86
C THR A 25 -18.72 60.00 -33.94
N LEU A 26 -17.75 60.74 -34.48
CA LEU A 26 -16.33 60.32 -34.49
C LEU A 26 -15.74 60.28 -33.07
N ILE A 27 -16.02 61.29 -32.26
CA ILE A 27 -15.57 61.34 -30.86
C ILE A 27 -16.22 60.21 -30.07
N VAL A 28 -17.54 60.03 -30.18
CA VAL A 28 -18.27 58.95 -29.50
C VAL A 28 -17.75 57.57 -29.93
N SER A 29 -17.46 57.37 -31.22
CA SER A 29 -16.85 56.12 -31.70
C SER A 29 -15.45 55.90 -31.13
N SER A 30 -14.63 56.94 -31.04
CA SER A 30 -13.27 56.85 -30.50
C SER A 30 -13.28 56.52 -29.01
N VAL A 31 -14.17 57.14 -28.25
CA VAL A 31 -14.36 56.86 -26.81
C VAL A 31 -14.90 55.45 -26.59
N SER A 32 -15.85 55.00 -27.41
CA SER A 32 -16.37 53.62 -27.37
C SER A 32 -15.27 52.59 -27.66
N LEU A 33 -14.44 52.84 -28.68
CA LEU A 33 -13.30 51.99 -29.02
C LEU A 33 -12.25 51.95 -27.90
N TYR A 34 -11.97 53.10 -27.28
CA TYR A 34 -11.05 53.18 -26.15
C TYR A 34 -11.58 52.43 -24.92
N SER A 35 -12.88 52.61 -24.60
CA SER A 35 -13.54 51.87 -23.52
C SER A 35 -13.53 50.35 -23.76
N TRP A 36 -13.73 49.92 -25.01
CA TRP A 36 -13.64 48.51 -25.39
C TRP A 36 -12.21 47.99 -25.24
N HIS A 37 -11.20 48.77 -25.62
CA HIS A 37 -9.80 48.42 -25.47
C HIS A 37 -9.42 48.23 -23.99
N GLU A 38 -9.86 49.12 -23.11
CA GLU A 38 -9.65 49.00 -21.66
C GLU A 38 -10.41 47.82 -21.04
N GLN A 39 -11.68 47.62 -21.37
CA GLN A 39 -12.42 46.45 -20.89
C GLN A 39 -11.82 45.13 -21.40
N SER A 40 -11.37 45.10 -22.66
CA SER A 40 -10.70 43.93 -23.23
C SER A 40 -9.37 43.65 -22.52
N SER A 41 -8.61 44.70 -22.17
CA SER A 41 -7.39 44.61 -21.36
C SER A 41 -7.67 44.02 -19.97
N GLN A 42 -8.69 44.49 -19.26
CA GLN A 42 -9.04 44.02 -17.91
C GLN A 42 -9.56 42.58 -17.90
N ILE A 43 -10.36 42.19 -18.90
CA ILE A 43 -10.80 40.80 -19.06
C ILE A 43 -9.61 39.90 -19.34
N ARG A 44 -8.69 40.33 -20.21
CA ARG A 44 -7.49 39.55 -20.57
C ARG A 44 -6.52 39.43 -19.40
N TYR A 45 -6.34 40.48 -18.60
CA TYR A 45 -5.55 40.45 -17.36
C TYR A 45 -6.15 39.48 -16.33
N SER A 46 -7.47 39.53 -16.12
CA SER A 46 -8.17 38.63 -15.20
C SER A 46 -8.19 37.18 -15.70
N LEU A 47 -8.25 36.95 -17.00
CA LEU A 47 -8.24 35.61 -17.57
C LEU A 47 -6.84 35.00 -17.55
N ASP A 48 -5.80 35.78 -17.83
CA ASP A 48 -4.41 35.31 -17.89
C ASP A 48 -3.84 35.01 -16.49
N GLU A 49 -4.30 35.71 -15.45
CA GLU A 49 -3.80 35.49 -14.08
C GLU A 49 -4.60 34.44 -13.30
N TYR A 50 -5.94 34.45 -13.38
CA TYR A 50 -6.77 33.56 -12.56
C TYR A 50 -7.00 32.19 -13.19
N PHE A 51 -7.12 32.10 -14.53
CA PHE A 51 -7.43 30.83 -15.19
C PHE A 51 -6.32 29.77 -15.04
N PRO A 52 -5.03 30.10 -15.25
CA PRO A 52 -3.95 29.13 -15.04
C PRO A 52 -3.82 28.70 -13.59
N ARG A 53 -4.06 29.61 -12.64
CA ARG A 53 -4.00 29.33 -11.20
C ARG A 53 -5.13 28.41 -10.73
N ILE A 54 -6.36 28.65 -11.17
CA ILE A 54 -7.51 27.77 -10.89
C ILE A 54 -7.29 26.40 -11.52
N HIS A 55 -6.78 26.36 -12.76
CA HIS A 55 -6.47 25.10 -13.43
C HIS A 55 -5.37 24.31 -12.69
N ALA A 56 -4.31 24.98 -12.25
CA ALA A 56 -3.23 24.36 -11.46
C ALA A 56 -3.76 23.84 -10.12
N ALA A 57 -4.58 24.62 -9.41
CA ALA A 57 -5.20 24.20 -8.15
C ALA A 57 -6.07 22.94 -8.32
N PHE A 58 -6.90 22.89 -9.37
CA PHE A 58 -7.72 21.71 -9.69
C PHE A 58 -6.86 20.47 -10.01
N LEU A 59 -5.78 20.65 -10.76
CA LEU A 59 -4.85 19.54 -11.04
C LEU A 59 -4.10 19.08 -9.78
N ILE A 60 -3.75 20.00 -8.87
CA ILE A 60 -3.16 19.67 -7.58
C ILE A 60 -4.15 18.85 -6.74
N GLU A 61 -5.39 19.30 -6.63
CA GLU A 61 -6.45 18.59 -5.91
C GLU A 61 -6.64 17.17 -6.43
N GLY A 62 -6.74 17.00 -7.76
CA GLY A 62 -6.87 15.68 -8.37
C GLY A 62 -5.69 14.75 -8.07
N ASN A 63 -4.44 15.24 -8.11
CA ASN A 63 -3.28 14.42 -7.76
C ASN A 63 -3.21 14.14 -6.25
N LEU A 64 -3.69 15.05 -5.41
CA LEU A 64 -3.74 14.86 -3.96
C LEU A 64 -4.73 13.75 -3.60
N ASN A 65 -5.88 13.69 -4.26
CA ASN A 65 -6.84 12.61 -4.07
C ASN A 65 -6.24 11.24 -4.44
N LEU A 66 -5.50 11.17 -5.55
CA LEU A 66 -4.79 9.95 -5.95
C LEU A 66 -3.71 9.52 -4.95
N VAL A 67 -2.97 10.48 -4.37
CA VAL A 67 -1.99 10.20 -3.31
C VAL A 67 -2.68 9.59 -2.09
N VAL A 68 -3.83 10.14 -1.68
CA VAL A 68 -4.61 9.62 -0.55
C VAL A 68 -5.11 8.20 -0.82
N ASP A 69 -5.67 7.94 -2.00
CA ASP A 69 -6.14 6.61 -2.39
C ASP A 69 -5.00 5.58 -2.39
N GLN A 70 -3.84 5.93 -2.98
CA GLN A 70 -2.68 5.06 -3.03
C GLN A 70 -2.05 4.82 -1.66
N LEU A 71 -2.07 5.81 -0.76
CA LEU A 71 -1.64 5.62 0.64
C LEU A 71 -2.54 4.62 1.35
N ASN A 72 -3.85 4.70 1.15
CA ASN A 72 -4.79 3.76 1.74
C ASN A 72 -4.58 2.34 1.19
N GLU A 73 -4.39 2.20 -0.12
CA GLU A 73 -4.06 0.92 -0.75
C GLU A 73 -2.72 0.36 -0.27
N PHE A 74 -1.73 1.24 -0.05
CA PHE A 74 -0.40 0.86 0.44
C PHE A 74 -0.45 0.26 1.85
N LEU A 75 -1.30 0.80 2.74
CA LEU A 75 -1.51 0.22 4.07
C LEU A 75 -2.12 -1.19 4.02
N LEU A 76 -2.97 -1.45 3.02
CA LEU A 76 -3.64 -2.75 2.83
C LEU A 76 -2.81 -3.74 2.01
N ALA A 77 -1.74 -3.28 1.36
CA ALA A 77 -0.99 -4.08 0.39
C ALA A 77 -0.38 -5.34 1.04
N PRO A 78 -0.62 -6.53 0.47
CA PRO A 78 -0.24 -7.81 1.09
C PRO A 78 1.23 -8.20 0.87
N ASN A 79 1.90 -7.65 -0.15
CA ASN A 79 3.26 -8.02 -0.52
C ASN A 79 4.15 -6.80 -0.80
N THR A 80 5.46 -7.00 -0.66
CA THR A 80 6.49 -5.95 -0.77
C THR A 80 6.56 -5.32 -2.16
N THR A 81 6.30 -6.08 -3.22
CA THR A 81 6.36 -5.59 -4.61
C THR A 81 5.27 -4.55 -4.88
N VAL A 82 4.03 -4.83 -4.49
CA VAL A 82 2.89 -3.91 -4.63
C VAL A 82 3.13 -2.64 -3.81
N ARG A 83 3.69 -2.78 -2.59
CA ARG A 83 4.06 -1.63 -1.75
C ARG A 83 5.09 -0.73 -2.44
N LEU A 84 6.17 -1.31 -3.00
CA LEU A 84 7.19 -0.54 -3.72
C LEU A 84 6.62 0.18 -4.94
N GLN A 85 5.70 -0.45 -5.66
CA GLN A 85 5.02 0.19 -6.80
C GLN A 85 4.15 1.38 -6.35
N LEU A 86 3.31 1.19 -5.34
CA LEU A 86 2.46 2.25 -4.79
C LEU A 86 3.29 3.41 -4.23
N ARG A 87 4.41 3.13 -3.55
CA ARG A 87 5.38 4.14 -3.10
C ARG A 87 5.88 4.99 -4.27
N ASN A 88 6.30 4.35 -5.37
CA ASN A 88 6.80 5.07 -6.53
C ASN A 88 5.72 5.94 -7.17
N GLN A 89 4.48 5.45 -7.22
CA GLN A 89 3.33 6.23 -7.71
C GLN A 89 3.04 7.45 -6.82
N ILE A 90 3.02 7.28 -5.48
CA ILE A 90 2.84 8.38 -4.53
C ILE A 90 3.92 9.46 -4.74
N ILE A 91 5.19 9.06 -4.86
CA ILE A 91 6.30 9.99 -5.12
C ILE A 91 6.08 10.74 -6.44
N GLN A 92 5.69 10.04 -7.51
CA GLN A 92 5.41 10.66 -8.81
C GLN A 92 4.28 11.69 -8.74
N HIS A 93 3.21 11.41 -7.99
CA HIS A 93 2.12 12.37 -7.81
C HIS A 93 2.55 13.58 -6.97
N LEU A 94 3.35 13.37 -5.91
CA LEU A 94 3.93 14.48 -5.13
C LEU A 94 4.83 15.38 -6.00
N ASP A 95 5.67 14.79 -6.86
CA ASP A 95 6.51 15.53 -7.80
C ASP A 95 5.67 16.31 -8.83
N LYS A 96 4.55 15.73 -9.27
CA LYS A 96 3.62 16.41 -10.17
C LYS A 96 2.93 17.59 -9.49
N ILE A 97 2.51 17.44 -8.24
CA ILE A 97 1.97 18.54 -7.42
C ILE A 97 3.01 19.65 -7.27
N GLU A 98 4.28 19.31 -7.01
CA GLU A 98 5.37 20.28 -6.91
C GLU A 98 5.57 21.07 -8.21
N ARG A 99 5.52 20.41 -9.37
CA ARG A 99 5.61 21.09 -10.67
C ARG A 99 4.43 22.01 -10.93
N LEU A 100 3.20 21.56 -10.62
CA LEU A 100 1.99 22.36 -10.77
C LEU A 100 1.98 23.57 -9.83
N SER A 101 2.61 23.45 -8.66
CA SER A 101 2.74 24.55 -7.69
C SER A 101 3.52 25.76 -8.23
N GLN A 102 4.28 25.60 -9.32
CA GLN A 102 5.00 26.70 -9.95
C GLN A 102 4.05 27.76 -10.54
N GLY A 103 2.81 27.39 -10.84
CA GLY A 103 1.76 28.32 -11.29
C GLY A 103 0.99 29.01 -10.16
N LEU A 104 1.32 28.74 -8.89
CA LEU A 104 0.71 29.38 -7.73
C LEU A 104 1.49 30.62 -7.27
N SER A 105 0.91 31.40 -6.36
CA SER A 105 1.61 32.53 -5.76
C SER A 105 2.80 32.07 -4.89
N PRO A 106 3.83 32.90 -4.68
CA PRO A 106 5.00 32.53 -3.89
C PRO A 106 4.67 32.06 -2.47
N ALA A 107 3.68 32.67 -1.83
CA ALA A 107 3.24 32.30 -0.48
C ALA A 107 2.58 30.90 -0.45
N GLU A 108 1.69 30.61 -1.40
CA GLU A 108 1.04 29.29 -1.53
C GLU A 108 2.06 28.21 -1.88
N ARG A 109 3.00 28.52 -2.77
CA ARG A 109 4.08 27.61 -3.15
C ARG A 109 4.98 27.28 -1.95
N GLN A 110 5.31 28.26 -1.12
CA GLN A 110 6.08 28.04 0.11
C GLN A 110 5.35 27.09 1.07
N GLN A 111 4.06 27.34 1.31
CA GLN A 111 3.24 26.49 2.19
C GLN A 111 3.10 25.07 1.65
N LEU A 112 2.80 24.93 0.37
CA LEU A 112 2.68 23.63 -0.27
C LEU A 112 4.02 22.88 -0.30
N GLY A 113 5.13 23.60 -0.47
CA GLY A 113 6.48 23.03 -0.40
C GLY A 113 6.77 22.37 0.94
N VAL A 114 6.40 23.01 2.05
CA VAL A 114 6.53 22.42 3.40
C VAL A 114 5.68 21.15 3.51
N ILE A 115 4.41 21.20 3.09
CA ILE A 115 3.50 20.05 3.14
C ILE A 115 4.02 18.87 2.31
N LEU A 116 4.55 19.14 1.11
CA LEU A 116 5.12 18.11 0.24
C LEU A 116 6.39 17.49 0.85
N GLN A 117 7.23 18.31 1.48
CA GLN A 117 8.43 17.83 2.16
C GLN A 117 8.07 16.94 3.36
N ASP A 118 7.11 17.37 4.18
CA ASP A 118 6.62 16.58 5.32
C ASP A 118 5.97 15.28 4.86
N SER A 119 5.19 15.31 3.78
CA SER A 119 4.57 14.12 3.19
C SER A 119 5.61 13.09 2.73
N ARG A 120 6.72 13.55 2.12
CA ARG A 120 7.83 12.68 1.71
C ARG A 120 8.55 12.07 2.92
N ALA A 121 8.73 12.84 3.99
CA ALA A 121 9.34 12.36 5.22
C ALA A 121 8.46 11.29 5.91
N LEU A 122 7.15 11.52 5.99
CA LEU A 122 6.19 10.55 6.52
C LEU A 122 6.17 9.26 5.70
N LEU A 123 6.21 9.35 4.37
CA LEU A 123 6.28 8.18 3.50
C LEU A 123 7.55 7.35 3.75
N ALA A 124 8.69 8.00 3.99
CA ALA A 124 9.94 7.33 4.31
C ALA A 124 9.90 6.64 5.69
N GLU A 125 9.31 7.28 6.71
CA GLU A 125 9.17 6.65 8.02
C GLU A 125 8.20 5.46 7.98
N LEU A 126 7.10 5.59 7.23
CA LEU A 126 6.15 4.50 7.03
C LEU A 126 6.83 3.28 6.38
N ASP A 127 7.66 3.50 5.36
CA ASP A 127 8.44 2.45 4.70
C ASP A 127 9.35 1.72 5.70
N ARG A 128 10.04 2.49 6.56
CA ARG A 128 10.91 1.94 7.61
C ARG A 128 10.13 1.09 8.62
N VAL A 129 8.98 1.57 9.09
CA VAL A 129 8.13 0.85 10.04
C VAL A 129 7.59 -0.44 9.43
N LEU A 130 7.15 -0.40 8.18
CA LEU A 130 6.63 -1.59 7.50
C LEU A 130 7.71 -2.64 7.23
N TYR A 131 8.92 -2.22 6.87
CA TYR A 131 10.06 -3.11 6.74
C TYR A 131 10.39 -3.80 8.07
N ASN A 132 10.41 -3.03 9.17
CA ASN A 132 10.63 -3.60 10.51
C ASN A 132 9.53 -4.60 10.89
N MET A 133 8.26 -4.31 10.58
CA MET A 133 7.15 -5.23 10.84
C MET A 133 7.31 -6.54 10.05
N PHE A 134 7.78 -6.49 8.81
CA PHE A 134 8.07 -7.68 8.01
C PHE A 134 9.15 -8.54 8.67
N LEU A 135 10.28 -7.94 9.06
CA LEU A 135 11.36 -8.65 9.75
C LEU A 135 10.89 -9.29 11.07
N VAL A 136 10.07 -8.58 11.84
CA VAL A 136 9.48 -9.12 13.07
C VAL A 136 8.58 -10.32 12.76
N ARG A 137 7.75 -10.26 11.71
CA ARG A 137 6.92 -11.40 11.29
C ARG A 137 7.76 -12.61 10.87
N GLU A 138 8.84 -12.40 10.13
CA GLU A 138 9.76 -13.46 9.73
C GLU A 138 10.39 -14.13 10.96
N LYS A 139 10.87 -13.33 11.93
CA LYS A 139 11.44 -13.85 13.18
C LYS A 139 10.42 -14.60 14.03
N VAL A 140 9.18 -14.12 14.11
CA VAL A 140 8.09 -14.83 14.79
C VAL A 140 7.80 -16.17 14.10
N GLY A 141 7.80 -16.22 12.77
CA GLY A 141 7.62 -17.46 12.02
C GLY A 141 8.75 -18.46 12.25
N GLU A 142 10.00 -17.99 12.25
CA GLU A 142 11.17 -18.81 12.59
C GLU A 142 11.06 -19.38 14.01
N LEU A 143 10.66 -18.53 14.97
CA LEU A 143 10.53 -18.94 16.37
C LEU A 143 9.39 -19.93 16.56
N ALA A 144 8.25 -19.74 15.88
CA ALA A 144 7.14 -20.67 15.89
C ALA A 144 7.55 -22.05 15.34
N ALA A 145 8.23 -22.09 14.19
CA ALA A 145 8.73 -23.34 13.62
C ALA A 145 9.72 -24.06 14.55
N ARG A 146 10.58 -23.30 15.26
CA ARG A 146 11.47 -23.86 16.28
C ARG A 146 10.71 -24.43 17.48
N ILE A 147 9.65 -23.75 17.95
CA ILE A 147 8.80 -24.24 19.04
C ILE A 147 8.07 -25.52 18.63
N ASP A 148 7.52 -25.56 17.42
CA ASP A 148 6.86 -26.75 16.89
C ASP A 148 7.83 -27.94 16.81
N TRP A 149 9.06 -27.70 16.34
CA TRP A 149 10.09 -28.73 16.30
C TRP A 149 10.48 -29.22 17.71
N LEU A 150 10.66 -28.30 18.66
CA LEU A 150 10.93 -28.65 20.06
C LEU A 150 9.79 -29.47 20.66
N HIS A 151 8.53 -29.11 20.38
CA HIS A 151 7.39 -29.87 20.87
C HIS A 151 7.37 -31.30 20.29
N ASP A 152 7.64 -31.46 19.00
CA ASP A 152 7.68 -32.77 18.35
C ASP A 152 8.82 -33.64 18.91
N ASP A 153 10.00 -33.04 19.12
CA ASP A 153 11.15 -33.68 19.74
C ASP A 153 10.83 -34.15 21.17
N PHE A 154 10.28 -33.27 22.01
CA PHE A 154 9.84 -33.64 23.36
C PHE A 154 8.79 -34.76 23.36
N THR A 155 7.85 -34.73 22.41
CA THR A 155 6.80 -35.75 22.31
C THR A 155 7.40 -37.11 21.93
N THR A 156 8.33 -37.10 20.98
CA THR A 156 9.05 -38.29 20.53
C THR A 156 9.88 -38.89 21.66
N GLU A 157 10.68 -38.07 22.34
CA GLU A 157 11.51 -38.48 23.48
C GLU A 157 10.65 -38.99 24.65
N LEU A 158 9.55 -38.30 24.99
CA LEU A 158 8.65 -38.74 26.06
C LEU A 158 8.04 -40.10 25.73
N ASN A 159 7.55 -40.29 24.50
CA ASN A 159 7.01 -41.58 24.07
C ASN A 159 8.07 -42.69 24.11
N SER A 160 9.31 -42.39 23.71
CA SER A 160 10.43 -43.33 23.79
C SER A 160 10.76 -43.70 25.25
N LEU A 161 10.85 -42.72 26.15
CA LEU A 161 11.09 -42.94 27.58
C LEU A 161 9.99 -43.76 28.24
N VAL A 162 8.72 -43.49 27.91
CA VAL A 162 7.58 -44.27 28.43
C VAL A 162 7.65 -45.72 27.94
N GLN A 163 8.04 -45.93 26.68
CA GLN A 163 8.22 -47.26 26.13
C GLN A 163 9.38 -48.01 26.81
N ASP A 164 10.52 -47.36 27.00
CA ASP A 164 11.67 -47.93 27.72
C ASP A 164 11.30 -48.29 29.16
N PHE A 165 10.61 -47.41 29.88
CA PHE A 165 10.15 -47.67 31.24
C PHE A 165 9.17 -48.86 31.29
N THR A 166 8.27 -48.95 30.33
CA THR A 166 7.33 -50.10 30.21
C THR A 166 8.09 -51.40 29.96
N TRP A 167 9.12 -51.37 29.11
CA TRP A 167 9.97 -52.54 28.85
C TRP A 167 10.78 -52.96 30.08
N GLN A 168 11.33 -52.01 30.83
CA GLN A 168 12.03 -52.28 32.08
C GLN A 168 11.11 -52.90 33.13
N GLN A 169 9.89 -52.38 33.29
CA GLN A 169 8.90 -52.97 34.19
C GLN A 169 8.49 -54.39 33.78
N GLY A 170 8.27 -54.64 32.49
CA GLY A 170 7.96 -55.98 31.97
C GLY A 170 9.09 -56.98 32.27
N THR A 171 10.33 -56.58 32.04
CA THR A 171 11.51 -57.42 32.34
C THR A 171 11.65 -57.71 33.85
N LEU A 172 11.34 -56.73 34.70
CA LEU A 172 11.31 -56.94 36.15
C LEU A 172 10.18 -57.90 36.58
N LEU A 173 9.01 -57.79 35.94
CA LEU A 173 7.90 -58.70 36.19
C LEU A 173 8.27 -60.14 35.79
N ASP A 174 8.86 -60.31 34.60
CA ASP A 174 9.34 -61.61 34.10
C ASP A 174 10.41 -62.21 35.01
N GLN A 175 11.32 -61.40 35.56
CA GLN A 175 12.33 -61.86 36.54
C GLN A 175 11.70 -62.31 37.86
N ILE A 176 10.64 -61.64 38.31
CA ILE A 176 9.89 -62.03 39.52
C ILE A 176 9.13 -63.34 39.26
N GLU A 177 8.47 -63.46 38.10
CA GLU A 177 7.74 -64.66 37.70
C GLU A 177 8.68 -65.86 37.51
N ALA A 178 9.84 -65.67 36.89
CA ALA A 178 10.87 -66.70 36.76
C ALA A 178 11.47 -67.11 38.13
N ARG A 179 11.61 -66.17 39.07
CA ARG A 179 12.02 -66.49 40.46
C ARG A 179 10.95 -67.26 41.24
N GLN A 180 9.67 -66.99 40.98
CA GLN A 180 8.55 -67.69 41.62
C GLN A 180 8.35 -69.09 41.02
N GLY A 181 8.38 -69.24 39.70
CA GLY A 181 8.29 -70.53 39.01
C GLY A 181 9.52 -71.43 39.22
N GLY A 182 10.70 -70.85 39.47
CA GLY A 182 11.91 -71.60 39.85
C GLY A 182 11.88 -72.23 41.25
N CYS A 183 10.96 -71.81 42.12
CA CYS A 183 10.82 -72.36 43.46
C CYS A 183 9.96 -73.64 43.51
N GLU A 184 9.08 -73.87 42.52
CA GLU A 184 8.25 -75.09 42.44
C GLU A 184 8.91 -76.26 41.69
N ALA A 185 9.97 -76.02 40.92
CA ALA A 185 10.59 -77.06 40.08
C ALA A 185 11.70 -77.89 40.77
N VAL A 186 12.02 -77.64 42.04
CA VAL A 186 13.17 -78.27 42.76
C VAL A 186 12.76 -79.43 43.67
N SER A 187 11.52 -79.93 43.61
CA SER A 187 11.07 -81.04 44.46
C SER A 187 10.49 -82.25 43.70
N GLU A 188 11.08 -82.67 42.58
CA GLU A 188 10.79 -84.04 42.10
C GLU A 188 11.94 -84.64 41.28
N THR A 189 12.96 -85.17 41.97
CA THR A 189 13.87 -86.16 41.38
C THR A 189 14.29 -87.20 42.41
N ARG A 190 13.75 -88.42 42.28
CA ARG A 190 14.49 -89.67 42.53
C ARG A 190 13.81 -90.88 41.87
N PRO A 191 14.58 -91.93 41.52
CA PRO A 191 14.33 -92.78 40.35
C PRO A 191 13.92 -94.22 40.70
N GLY A 192 13.36 -94.93 39.71
CA GLY A 192 13.06 -96.36 39.82
C GLY A 192 12.71 -96.99 38.47
N SER A 193 13.73 -97.55 37.83
CA SER A 193 13.80 -98.75 36.97
C SER A 193 12.51 -99.40 36.46
N ALA A 194 12.40 -99.61 35.14
CA ALA A 194 12.40 -100.96 34.51
C ALA A 194 12.05 -100.90 33.00
N GLU A 195 12.99 -101.39 32.19
CA GLU A 195 12.82 -102.34 31.07
C GLU A 195 11.61 -102.23 30.09
N ARG A 196 11.94 -102.02 28.79
CA ARG A 196 12.00 -103.05 27.72
C ARG A 196 11.24 -102.71 26.41
N THR A 197 11.97 -102.86 25.29
CA THR A 197 11.53 -103.19 23.90
C THR A 197 10.63 -102.17 23.16
N ALA A 198 10.67 -101.95 21.85
CA ALA A 198 11.55 -102.29 20.73
C ALA A 198 11.09 -101.46 19.50
N ALA A 199 12.03 -101.23 18.58
CA ALA A 199 11.83 -101.13 17.12
C ALA A 199 10.97 -99.99 16.52
N GLY A 200 11.64 -99.11 15.75
CA GLY A 200 11.37 -99.05 14.31
C GLY A 200 10.92 -97.71 13.72
N LEU A 201 11.70 -97.28 12.72
CA LEU A 201 11.37 -96.44 11.55
C LEU A 201 11.35 -94.90 11.68
N TYR A 202 12.41 -94.30 11.12
CA TYR A 202 12.43 -93.04 10.34
C TYR A 202 11.56 -93.17 9.04
N PRO A 203 11.43 -92.14 8.16
CA PRO A 203 11.12 -90.71 8.31
C PRO A 203 10.06 -90.20 7.28
N GLY A 204 9.71 -88.90 7.28
CA GLY A 204 9.47 -88.15 6.03
C GLY A 204 8.17 -87.32 5.88
N SER A 205 8.37 -86.09 5.37
CA SER A 205 7.49 -85.28 4.47
C SER A 205 6.05 -84.97 4.93
N TYR A 206 5.59 -83.72 5.01
CA TYR A 206 5.64 -82.60 4.06
C TYR A 206 5.66 -81.25 4.79
#